data_AF-A0A1V6IN48-F1
#
_entry.id   AF-A0A1V6IN48-F1
#
_cell.length_a   1.000
_cell.length_b   1.000
_cell.length_c   1.000
_cell.angle_alpha   90.00
_cell.angle_beta   90.00
_cell.angle_gamma   90.00
#
_symmetry.space_group_name_H-M   'P 1'
#
loop_
_entity.id
_entity.type
_entity.pdbx_description
1 polymer ?
#
loop_
_entity_poly.entity_id
_entity_poly.type
_entity_poly.pdbx_seq_one_letter_code
_entity_poly.pdbx_strand_id
1 'polypeptide(L)'
;MPNYDEIEKYLNGIPRKSFVLIDRVDYLLSKNSSSKFLSFVHHLREMAYLKGITIIISADSELFSNFEMKLVEKETSNISLIEKEKLPDTMLEILKFVYKKNIIGIKPTLSDIGKDINITRPTIGKRINHLVTSNYLTVSVKGRNKVVELTNKGKELFS
;
A
#
# COMPACT_ATOMS: atom_id res chain seq x y z
N MET A 1 14.58 -2.88 -34.13
CA MET A 1 15.03 -3.09 -32.75
C MET A 1 13.98 -2.49 -31.83
N PRO A 2 13.67 -3.09 -30.66
CA PRO A 2 12.73 -2.48 -29.72
C PRO A 2 13.18 -1.05 -29.40
N ASN A 3 12.30 -0.09 -29.63
CA ASN A 3 12.60 1.33 -29.50
C ASN A 3 11.95 1.88 -28.23
N TYR A 4 12.77 2.32 -27.27
CA TYR A 4 12.30 2.93 -26.04
C TYR A 4 11.47 4.20 -26.30
N ASP A 5 11.78 4.97 -27.35
CA ASP A 5 11.06 6.19 -27.70
C ASP A 5 9.59 5.93 -28.05
N GLU A 6 9.28 4.77 -28.64
CA GLU A 6 7.91 4.40 -28.97
C GLU A 6 7.11 4.06 -27.72
N ILE A 7 7.75 3.37 -26.76
CA ILE A 7 7.14 3.04 -25.47
C ILE A 7 6.89 4.34 -24.69
N GLU A 8 7.86 5.25 -24.64
CA GLU A 8 7.72 6.55 -24.00
C GLU A 8 6.60 7.41 -24.65
N LYS A 9 6.50 7.41 -25.99
CA LYS A 9 5.38 8.07 -26.69
C LYS A 9 4.04 7.47 -26.34
N TYR A 10 3.94 6.16 -26.24
CA TYR A 10 2.70 5.48 -25.82
C TYR A 10 2.33 5.87 -24.39
N LEU A 11 3.28 5.77 -23.46
CA LEU A 11 3.11 6.17 -22.05
C LEU A 11 2.70 7.64 -21.91
N ASN A 12 3.11 8.48 -22.87
CA ASN A 12 2.74 9.88 -22.86
C ASN A 12 1.23 10.13 -23.04
N GLY A 13 0.53 9.25 -23.75
CA GLY A 13 -0.93 9.34 -23.96
C GLY A 13 -1.78 8.78 -22.83
N ILE A 14 -1.17 8.19 -21.80
CA ILE A 14 -1.91 7.46 -20.75
C ILE A 14 -2.50 8.44 -19.71
N PRO A 15 -3.79 8.27 -19.33
CA PRO A 15 -4.42 9.12 -18.33
C PRO A 15 -3.85 8.90 -16.92
N ARG A 16 -3.96 9.92 -16.07
CA ARG A 16 -3.53 9.88 -14.67
C ARG A 16 -4.25 8.77 -13.89
N LYS A 17 -3.61 8.22 -12.84
CA LYS A 17 -4.08 7.08 -12.03
C LYS A 17 -4.24 5.77 -12.81
N SER A 18 -3.54 5.62 -13.94
CA SER A 18 -3.49 4.37 -14.68
C SER A 18 -2.34 3.49 -14.19
N PHE A 19 -2.48 2.18 -14.44
CA PHE A 19 -1.44 1.19 -14.22
C PHE A 19 -0.96 0.67 -15.57
N VAL A 20 0.35 0.59 -15.73
CA VAL A 20 0.98 0.06 -16.95
C VAL A 20 1.91 -1.07 -16.56
N LEU A 21 1.67 -2.25 -17.13
CA LEU A 21 2.59 -3.37 -17.02
C LEU A 21 3.49 -3.39 -18.25
N ILE A 22 4.79 -3.25 -18.04
CA ILE A 22 5.81 -3.53 -19.04
C ILE A 22 6.30 -4.95 -18.74
N ASP A 23 5.75 -5.90 -19.49
CA ASP A 23 6.13 -7.30 -19.39
C ASP A 23 7.33 -7.62 -20.28
N ARG A 24 8.03 -8.70 -19.96
CA ARG A 24 9.12 -9.25 -20.77
C ARG A 24 10.26 -8.27 -21.06
N VAL A 25 10.78 -7.57 -20.05
CA VAL A 25 11.94 -6.68 -20.24
C VAL A 25 13.23 -7.41 -20.58
N ASP A 26 13.26 -8.74 -20.43
CA ASP A 26 14.31 -9.62 -20.95
C ASP A 26 14.54 -9.41 -22.45
N TYR A 27 13.46 -9.23 -23.22
CA TYR A 27 13.57 -8.94 -24.65
C TYR A 27 14.20 -7.56 -24.90
N LEU A 28 13.82 -6.56 -24.10
CA LEU A 28 14.37 -5.21 -24.20
C LEU A 28 15.85 -5.18 -23.83
N LEU A 29 16.24 -5.92 -22.80
CA LEU A 29 17.62 -6.05 -22.34
C LEU A 29 18.47 -6.84 -23.35
N SER A 30 18.00 -7.97 -23.87
CA SER A 30 18.76 -8.79 -24.83
C SER A 30 19.08 -8.08 -26.16
N LYS A 31 18.33 -7.03 -26.50
CA LYS A 31 18.50 -6.24 -27.73
C LYS A 31 19.17 -4.90 -27.51
N ASN A 32 19.48 -4.53 -26.26
CA ASN A 32 20.10 -3.26 -25.90
C ASN A 32 21.25 -3.46 -24.92
N SER A 33 22.04 -2.42 -24.66
CA SER A 33 23.00 -2.47 -23.56
C SER A 33 22.29 -2.22 -22.23
N SER A 34 22.82 -2.79 -21.16
CA SER A 34 22.31 -2.58 -19.79
C SER A 34 22.27 -1.09 -19.41
N SER A 35 23.22 -0.30 -19.90
CA SER A 35 23.24 1.16 -19.70
C SER A 35 22.04 1.87 -20.33
N LYS A 36 21.62 1.45 -21.53
CA LYS A 36 20.43 2.00 -22.20
C LYS A 36 19.15 1.56 -21.48
N PHE A 37 19.09 0.31 -21.03
CA PHE A 37 17.98 -0.16 -20.21
C PHE A 37 17.84 0.62 -18.92
N LEU A 38 18.95 0.89 -18.21
CA LEU A 38 18.92 1.67 -16.99
C LEU A 38 18.47 3.12 -17.25
N SER A 39 18.96 3.76 -18.32
CA SER A 39 18.47 5.09 -18.76
C SER A 39 16.97 5.08 -19.00
N PHE A 40 16.46 4.03 -19.64
CA PHE A 40 15.03 3.85 -19.86
C PHE A 40 14.27 3.70 -18.53
N VAL A 41 14.77 2.91 -17.57
CA VAL A 41 14.16 2.79 -16.23
C VAL A 41 14.11 4.15 -15.50
N HIS A 42 15.15 4.97 -15.60
CA HIS A 42 15.14 6.33 -15.05
C HIS A 42 14.03 7.19 -15.69
N HIS A 43 13.91 7.16 -17.02
CA HIS A 43 12.87 7.91 -17.72
C HIS A 43 11.46 7.44 -17.32
N LEU A 44 11.25 6.12 -17.20
CA LEU A 44 9.99 5.56 -16.74
C LEU A 44 9.61 6.07 -15.34
N ARG A 45 10.57 6.14 -14.42
CA ARG A 45 10.37 6.66 -13.06
C ARG A 45 9.94 8.12 -13.09
N GLU A 46 10.62 8.96 -13.86
CA GLU A 46 10.27 10.37 -14.03
C GLU A 46 8.87 10.53 -14.61
N MET A 47 8.55 9.78 -15.67
CA MET A 47 7.23 9.80 -16.30
C MET A 47 6.12 9.36 -15.34
N ALA A 48 6.35 8.28 -14.58
CA ALA A 48 5.42 7.77 -13.59
C ALA A 48 5.09 8.85 -12.55
N TYR A 49 6.13 9.53 -12.04
CA TYR A 49 5.99 10.61 -11.07
C TYR A 49 5.23 11.81 -11.65
N LEU A 50 5.67 12.33 -12.79
CA LEU A 50 5.09 13.54 -13.40
C LEU A 50 3.64 13.35 -13.83
N LYS A 51 3.29 12.17 -14.37
CA LYS A 51 1.93 11.88 -14.84
C LYS A 51 1.02 11.32 -13.75
N GLY A 52 1.57 10.86 -12.62
CA GLY A 52 0.82 10.14 -11.59
C GLY A 52 0.23 8.84 -12.13
N ILE A 53 1.03 8.09 -12.90
CA ILE A 53 0.72 6.73 -13.34
C ILE A 53 1.65 5.75 -12.60
N THR A 54 1.21 4.51 -12.44
CA THR A 54 2.03 3.45 -11.84
C THR A 54 2.55 2.55 -12.94
N ILE A 55 3.87 2.40 -13.03
CA ILE A 55 4.52 1.51 -14.00
C ILE A 55 5.06 0.30 -13.24
N ILE A 56 4.66 -0.89 -13.69
CA ILE A 56 5.09 -2.16 -13.16
C ILE A 56 6.01 -2.78 -14.19
N ILE A 57 7.21 -3.17 -13.77
CA ILE A 57 8.20 -3.80 -14.63
C ILE A 57 8.35 -5.26 -14.20
N SER A 58 8.14 -6.18 -15.13
CA SER A 58 8.41 -7.60 -14.94
C SER A 58 9.81 -7.90 -15.46
N ALA A 59 10.74 -8.22 -14.54
CA ALA A 59 12.14 -8.44 -14.84
C ALA A 59 12.62 -9.75 -14.20
N ASP A 60 13.32 -10.57 -14.98
CA ASP A 60 14.02 -11.75 -14.47
C ASP A 60 15.39 -11.33 -13.93
N SER A 61 15.61 -11.50 -12.62
CA SER A 61 16.85 -11.13 -11.95
C SER A 61 18.08 -11.88 -12.46
N GLU A 62 17.91 -13.08 -13.03
CA GLU A 62 19.03 -13.88 -13.56
C GLU A 62 19.66 -13.27 -14.81
N LEU A 63 18.95 -12.36 -15.47
CA LEU A 63 19.43 -11.67 -16.68
C LEU A 63 20.25 -10.42 -16.38
N PHE A 64 20.31 -10.01 -15.11
CA PHE A 64 21.09 -8.87 -14.67
C PHE A 64 22.29 -9.34 -13.86
N SER A 65 23.43 -8.66 -14.01
CA SER A 65 24.47 -8.78 -13.00
C SER A 65 23.97 -8.24 -11.67
N ASN A 66 24.55 -8.72 -10.56
CA ASN A 66 24.26 -8.21 -9.21
C ASN A 66 24.41 -6.69 -9.08
N PHE A 67 25.28 -6.08 -9.88
CA PHE A 67 25.46 -4.63 -9.89
C PHE A 67 24.33 -3.92 -10.63
N GLU A 68 23.95 -4.41 -11.81
CA GLU A 68 22.86 -3.83 -12.61
C GLU A 68 21.51 -3.97 -11.90
N MET A 69 21.24 -5.13 -11.29
CA MET A 69 20.01 -5.33 -10.53
C MET A 69 19.89 -4.33 -9.37
N LYS A 70 20.98 -4.08 -8.63
CA LYS A 70 21.01 -3.06 -7.57
C LYS A 70 20.76 -1.65 -8.07
N LEU A 71 21.14 -1.33 -9.30
CA LEU A 71 20.84 -0.03 -9.90
C LEU A 71 19.36 0.08 -10.23
N VAL A 72 18.76 -0.96 -10.81
CA VAL A 72 17.31 -1.01 -11.09
C VAL A 72 16.50 -0.94 -9.79
N GLU A 73 16.90 -1.66 -8.73
CA GLU A 73 16.25 -1.63 -7.42
C GLU A 73 16.28 -0.25 -6.75
N LYS A 74 17.31 0.57 -7.02
CA LYS A 74 17.38 1.96 -6.50
C LYS A 74 16.40 2.91 -7.19
N GLU A 75 15.97 2.56 -8.40
CA GLU A 75 15.05 3.36 -9.22
C GLU A 75 13.61 2.86 -9.17
N THR A 76 13.42 1.66 -8.64
CA THR A 76 12.12 0.99 -8.55
C THR A 76 11.76 0.72 -7.08
N SER A 77 10.57 0.21 -6.84
CA SER A 77 10.18 -0.31 -5.53
C SER A 77 9.69 -1.73 -5.73
N ASN A 78 10.21 -2.66 -4.92
CA ASN A 78 9.76 -4.04 -4.97
C ASN A 78 8.27 -4.11 -4.63
N ILE A 79 7.50 -4.72 -5.53
CA ILE A 79 6.10 -5.03 -5.27
C ILE A 79 6.10 -6.35 -4.51
N SER A 80 6.06 -6.27 -3.18
CA SER A 80 5.72 -7.42 -2.37
C SER A 80 4.21 -7.61 -2.35
N LEU A 81 3.77 -8.87 -2.35
CA LEU A 81 2.42 -9.19 -1.90
C LEU A 81 2.30 -8.65 -0.48
N ILE A 82 1.47 -7.61 -0.30
CA ILE A 82 1.01 -7.25 1.03
C ILE A 82 0.11 -8.41 1.43
N GLU A 83 0.64 -9.38 2.17
CA GLU A 83 -0.17 -10.25 3.01
C GLU A 83 -0.83 -9.32 4.04
N LYS A 84 -1.91 -8.65 3.62
CA LYS A 84 -2.86 -8.11 4.58
C LYS A 84 -3.35 -9.34 5.31
N GLU A 85 -2.91 -9.53 6.55
CA GLU A 85 -3.69 -10.26 7.56
C GLU A 85 -5.14 -9.82 7.31
N LYS A 86 -5.96 -10.70 6.72
CA LYS A 86 -7.35 -10.38 6.41
C LYS A 86 -8.04 -10.30 7.76
N LEU A 87 -7.99 -9.12 8.38
CA LEU A 87 -8.78 -8.80 9.55
C LEU A 87 -10.22 -9.19 9.21
N PRO A 88 -10.89 -10.00 10.03
CA PRO A 88 -12.28 -10.34 9.81
C PRO A 88 -13.11 -9.08 9.59
N ASP A 89 -14.14 -9.12 8.73
CA ASP A 89 -14.92 -7.93 8.34
C ASP A 89 -15.40 -7.13 9.55
N THR A 90 -15.86 -7.83 10.58
CA THR A 90 -16.29 -7.21 11.84
C THR A 90 -15.19 -6.46 12.60
N MET A 91 -13.92 -6.86 12.49
CA MET A 91 -12.79 -6.11 13.05
C MET A 91 -12.49 -4.87 12.22
N LEU A 92 -12.58 -4.97 10.89
CA LEU A 92 -12.49 -3.80 10.00
C LEU A 92 -13.61 -2.79 10.25
N GLU A 93 -14.84 -3.26 10.52
CA GLU A 93 -15.97 -2.41 10.91
C GLU A 93 -15.69 -1.65 12.21
N ILE A 94 -15.13 -2.32 13.22
CA ILE A 94 -14.70 -1.68 14.48
C ILE A 94 -13.68 -0.57 14.19
N LEU A 95 -12.63 -0.89 13.41
CA LEU A 95 -11.59 0.07 13.08
C LEU A 95 -12.15 1.27 12.28
N LYS A 96 -13.04 1.01 11.33
CA LYS A 96 -13.70 2.03 10.51
C LYS A 96 -14.61 2.94 11.34
N PHE A 97 -15.35 2.38 12.30
CA PHE A 97 -16.17 3.16 13.23
C PHE A 97 -15.30 4.06 14.11
N VAL A 98 -14.24 3.51 14.69
CA VAL A 98 -13.30 4.28 15.54
C VAL A 98 -12.61 5.37 14.73
N TYR A 99 -12.18 5.08 13.49
CA TYR A 99 -11.61 6.07 12.57
C TYR A 99 -12.55 7.26 12.38
N LYS A 100 -13.80 7.00 11.97
CA LYS A 100 -14.81 8.06 11.74
C LYS A 100 -15.07 8.92 12.97
N LYS A 101 -14.99 8.35 14.18
CA LYS A 101 -15.14 9.12 15.43
C LYS A 101 -13.87 9.90 15.76
N ASN A 102 -12.69 9.30 15.59
CA ASN A 102 -11.42 9.96 15.92
C ASN A 102 -11.14 11.17 15.01
N ILE A 103 -11.48 11.12 13.72
CA ILE A 103 -11.30 12.26 12.80
C ILE A 103 -12.13 13.50 13.19
N ILE A 104 -13.27 13.30 13.87
CA ILE A 104 -14.10 14.39 14.42
C ILE A 104 -13.77 14.68 15.90
N GLY A 105 -12.63 14.18 16.40
CA GLY A 105 -12.15 14.43 17.77
C GLY A 105 -12.84 13.60 18.87
N ILE A 106 -13.67 12.62 18.51
CA ILE A 106 -14.41 11.77 19.46
C ILE A 106 -13.65 10.46 19.68
N LYS A 107 -13.42 10.10 20.95
CA LYS A 107 -12.86 8.80 21.36
C LYS A 107 -13.99 7.91 21.87
N PRO A 108 -14.49 6.95 21.08
CA PRO A 108 -15.65 6.14 21.45
C PRO A 108 -15.32 5.15 22.58
N THR A 109 -16.34 4.77 23.35
CA THR A 109 -16.25 3.69 24.34
C THR A 109 -16.58 2.33 23.72
N LEU A 110 -16.24 1.23 24.40
CA LEU A 110 -16.65 -0.12 23.99
C LEU A 110 -18.18 -0.26 23.87
N SER A 111 -18.94 0.49 24.67
CA SER A 111 -20.40 0.45 24.59
C SER A 111 -20.92 1.16 23.35
N ASP A 112 -20.28 2.26 22.92
CA ASP A 112 -20.64 2.97 21.69
C ASP A 112 -20.38 2.09 20.46
N ILE A 113 -19.22 1.43 20.43
CA ILE A 113 -18.84 0.51 19.36
C ILE A 113 -19.80 -0.69 19.31
N GLY A 114 -20.12 -1.28 20.47
CA GLY A 114 -21.03 -2.43 20.53
C GLY A 114 -22.46 -2.12 20.06
N LYS A 115 -22.96 -0.91 20.34
CA LYS A 115 -24.27 -0.46 19.88
C LYS A 115 -24.32 -0.23 18.37
N ASP A 116 -23.29 0.38 17.81
CA ASP A 116 -23.24 0.72 16.38
C ASP A 116 -23.12 -0.53 15.50
N ILE A 117 -22.30 -1.49 15.92
CA ILE A 117 -21.99 -2.70 15.14
C ILE A 117 -22.91 -3.87 15.53
N ASN A 118 -23.86 -3.65 16.45
CA ASN A 118 -24.83 -4.65 16.92
C ASN A 118 -24.17 -5.95 17.45
N ILE A 119 -23.16 -5.81 18.32
CA ILE A 119 -22.40 -6.94 18.92
C ILE A 119 -22.49 -6.90 20.45
N THR A 120 -22.57 -8.08 21.06
CA THR A 120 -22.62 -8.22 22.52
C THR A 120 -21.33 -7.75 23.22
N ARG A 121 -21.47 -7.27 24.47
CA ARG A 121 -20.34 -6.78 25.30
C ARG A 121 -19.16 -7.77 25.43
N PRO A 122 -19.37 -9.08 25.64
CA PRO A 122 -18.26 -10.03 25.74
C PRO A 122 -17.48 -10.16 24.43
N THR A 123 -18.19 -10.16 23.30
CA THR A 123 -17.59 -10.30 21.97
C THR A 123 -16.82 -9.05 21.56
N ILE A 124 -17.36 -7.85 21.81
CA ILE A 124 -16.63 -6.61 21.54
C ILE A 124 -15.36 -6.50 22.41
N GLY A 125 -15.43 -6.94 23.67
CA GLY A 125 -14.25 -6.98 24.55
C GLY A 125 -13.13 -7.85 23.98
N LYS A 126 -13.43 -9.08 23.54
CA LYS A 126 -12.44 -9.96 22.90
C LYS A 126 -11.84 -9.34 21.63
N ARG A 127 -12.67 -8.75 20.77
CA ARG A 127 -12.21 -8.14 19.51
C ARG A 127 -11.36 -6.90 19.72
N ILE A 128 -11.74 -6.04 20.67
CA ILE A 128 -10.94 -4.86 21.04
C ILE A 128 -9.59 -5.31 21.63
N ASN A 129 -9.58 -6.30 22.52
CA ASN A 129 -8.32 -6.82 23.06
C ASN A 129 -7.40 -7.35 21.94
N HIS A 130 -7.94 -8.10 20.99
CA HIS A 130 -7.17 -8.55 19.83
C HIS A 130 -6.60 -7.38 19.03
N LEU A 131 -7.43 -6.39 18.68
CA LEU A 131 -6.98 -5.20 17.93
C LEU A 131 -5.95 -4.35 18.69
N VAL A 132 -5.99 -4.35 20.02
CA VAL A 132 -4.96 -3.72 20.86
C VAL A 132 -3.66 -4.51 20.81
N THR A 133 -3.71 -5.84 21.01
CA THR A 133 -2.52 -6.71 20.95
C THR A 133 -1.86 -6.65 19.57
N SER A 134 -2.64 -6.57 18.49
CA SER A 134 -2.16 -6.41 17.12
C SER A 134 -1.74 -4.97 16.77
N ASN A 135 -1.72 -4.06 17.75
CA ASN A 135 -1.30 -2.66 17.65
C ASN A 135 -2.11 -1.81 16.65
N TYR A 136 -3.39 -2.12 16.42
CA TYR A 136 -4.30 -1.29 15.61
C TYR A 136 -5.06 -0.26 16.46
N LEU A 137 -5.31 -0.57 17.72
CA LEU A 137 -6.03 0.29 18.66
C LEU A 137 -5.25 0.49 19.96
N THR A 138 -5.52 1.61 20.63
CA THR A 138 -5.15 1.83 22.03
C THR A 138 -6.41 2.06 22.85
N VAL A 139 -6.35 1.65 24.12
CA VAL A 139 -7.40 1.89 25.10
C VAL A 139 -6.82 2.74 26.22
N SER A 140 -7.48 3.87 26.50
CA SER A 140 -7.13 4.75 27.61
C SER A 140 -8.33 4.99 28.52
N VAL A 141 -8.07 5.38 29.76
CA VAL A 141 -9.13 5.73 30.72
C VAL A 141 -9.36 7.24 30.68
N LYS A 142 -10.59 7.65 30.40
CA LYS A 142 -11.04 9.05 30.48
C LYS A 142 -12.18 9.15 31.49
N GLY A 143 -11.85 9.61 32.69
CA GLY A 143 -12.79 9.60 33.83
C GLY A 143 -13.16 8.18 34.25
N ARG A 144 -14.45 7.86 34.27
CA ARG A 144 -14.96 6.50 34.61
C ARG A 144 -15.02 5.54 33.41
N ASN A 145 -14.70 6.01 32.20
CA ASN A 145 -14.92 5.27 30.97
C ASN A 145 -13.60 4.88 30.29
N LYS A 146 -13.56 3.66 29.73
CA LYS A 146 -12.52 3.25 28.79
C LYS A 146 -12.87 3.75 27.39
N VAL A 147 -11.98 4.51 26.78
CA VAL A 147 -12.12 5.06 25.43
C VAL A 147 -11.07 4.46 24.50
N VAL A 148 -11.40 4.39 23.22
CA VAL A 148 -10.64 3.70 22.19
C VAL A 148 -10.16 4.69 21.13
N GLU A 149 -8.93 4.52 20.66
CA GLU A 149 -8.31 5.34 19.62
C GLU A 149 -7.45 4.50 18.68
N LEU A 150 -7.33 4.90 17.42
CA LEU A 150 -6.43 4.24 16.46
C LEU A 150 -4.97 4.61 16.72
N THR A 151 -4.11 3.60 16.60
CA THR A 151 -2.65 3.81 16.47
C THR A 151 -2.31 4.37 15.09
N ASN A 152 -1.04 4.72 14.85
CA ASN A 152 -0.57 5.09 13.52
C ASN A 152 -0.77 3.92 12.52
N LYS A 153 -0.43 2.69 12.92
CA LYS A 153 -0.70 1.47 12.15
C LYS A 153 -2.19 1.31 11.81
N GLY A 154 -3.08 1.60 12.76
CA GLY A 154 -4.52 1.56 12.54
C GLY A 154 -5.01 2.63 11.55
N LYS A 155 -4.41 3.82 11.57
CA LYS A 155 -4.77 4.92 10.67
C LYS A 155 -4.32 4.64 9.23
N GLU A 156 -3.16 4.02 9.03
CA GLU A 156 -2.62 3.65 7.72
C GLU A 156 -3.58 2.77 6.90
N LEU A 157 -4.50 2.04 7.54
CA LEU A 157 -5.51 1.26 6.83
C LEU A 157 -6.57 2.10 6.08
N PHE A 158 -6.70 3.39 6.42
CA PHE A 158 -7.73 4.28 5.89
C PHE A 158 -7.18 5.58 5.26
N SER A 159 -5.85 5.71 5.21
CA SER A 159 -5.14 6.84 4.58
C SER A 159 -4.90 6.62 3.10
#